data_AF-A0A9J6EHY3-F1
#
_entry.id   AF-A0A9J6EHY3-F1
#
_cell.length_a   1.000
_cell.length_b   1.000
_cell.length_c   1.000
_cell.angle_alpha   90.00
_cell.angle_beta   90.00
_cell.angle_gamma   90.00
#
_symmetry.space_group_name_H-M   'P 1'
#
loop_
_entity.id
_entity.type
_entity.pdbx_description
1 polymer ?
#
loop_
_entity_poly.entity_id
_entity_poly.type
_entity_poly.pdbx_seq_one_letter_code
_entity_poly.pdbx_strand_id
1 'polypeptide(L)'
;MTATTRRKIEPRHLQALVILGWLCCLGSLLALIHAPFKWNRGLELPGTEASAAYGAFSRVLWAACICWIVIACSHGHGGWLNDLLSLRCWQPLSRLLFSLYMVSPLVIAYSNGVREHSYFLSYDAMAYVLLHHFVLSLVAATVLSLLLEQPFMRLEALVSERLAARRPPPPEPMAQVPHIERHWLDKGHENPAFAKEKL
;
A
#
# COMPACT_ATOMS: atom_id res chain seq x y z
N MET A 1 16.00 0.95 -24.80
CA MET A 1 14.63 0.76 -25.32
C MET A 1 13.68 1.65 -24.54
N THR A 2 13.45 2.85 -25.06
CA THR A 2 12.63 3.91 -24.47
C THR A 2 11.17 3.68 -24.83
N ALA A 3 10.36 3.24 -23.86
CA ALA A 3 8.93 3.07 -24.04
C ALA A 3 8.25 4.44 -24.22
N THR A 4 7.59 4.61 -25.35
CA THR A 4 6.81 5.79 -25.73
C THR A 4 5.60 5.90 -24.81
N THR A 5 5.68 6.75 -23.78
CA THR A 5 4.53 7.11 -22.95
C THR A 5 3.49 7.80 -23.82
N ARG A 6 2.42 7.09 -24.21
CA ARG A 6 1.20 7.72 -24.73
C ARG A 6 0.72 8.70 -23.66
N ARG A 7 0.88 10.01 -23.87
CA ARG A 7 0.18 11.00 -23.06
C ARG A 7 -1.31 10.83 -23.32
N LYS A 8 -2.04 10.26 -22.36
CA LYS A 8 -3.50 10.34 -22.32
C LYS A 8 -3.84 11.84 -22.29
N ILE A 9 -4.50 12.35 -23.33
CA ILE A 9 -5.01 13.72 -23.35
C ILE A 9 -6.19 13.73 -22.39
N GLU A 10 -5.94 14.02 -21.12
CA GLU A 10 -7.00 14.14 -20.12
C GLU A 10 -7.78 15.43 -20.31
N PRO A 11 -9.08 15.40 -20.01
CA PRO A 11 -9.90 16.59 -20.13
C PRO A 11 -9.51 17.64 -19.07
N ARG A 12 -9.58 18.92 -19.42
CA ARG A 12 -9.16 20.06 -18.57
C ARG A 12 -9.77 20.06 -17.16
N HIS A 13 -11.00 19.57 -17.01
CA HIS A 13 -11.67 19.48 -15.71
C HIS A 13 -10.99 18.47 -14.76
N LEU A 14 -10.42 17.38 -15.29
CA LEU A 14 -9.75 16.38 -14.47
C LEU A 14 -8.41 16.91 -13.94
N GLN A 15 -7.68 17.65 -14.76
CA GLN A 15 -6.45 18.34 -14.33
C GLN A 15 -6.74 19.40 -13.26
N ALA A 16 -7.85 20.14 -13.40
CA ALA A 16 -8.28 21.10 -12.39
C ALA A 16 -8.62 20.40 -11.05
N LEU A 17 -9.34 19.27 -11.08
CA LEU A 17 -9.65 18.48 -9.89
C LEU A 17 -8.38 17.95 -9.20
N VAL A 18 -7.39 17.51 -9.98
CA VAL A 18 -6.10 17.03 -9.46
C VAL A 18 -5.38 18.15 -8.70
N ILE A 19 -5.25 19.33 -9.32
CA ILE A 19 -4.59 20.50 -8.71
C ILE A 19 -5.33 20.95 -7.46
N LEU A 20 -6.66 21.03 -7.51
CA LEU A 20 -7.49 21.39 -6.36
C LEU A 20 -7.31 20.39 -5.22
N GLY A 21 -7.25 19.08 -5.52
CA GLY A 21 -7.00 18.05 -4.52
C GLY A 21 -5.62 18.18 -3.87
N TRP A 22 -4.58 18.49 -4.64
CA TRP A 22 -3.25 18.79 -4.09
C TRP A 22 -3.23 20.03 -3.19
N LEU A 23 -3.85 21.13 -3.62
CA LEU A 23 -3.96 22.35 -2.82
C LEU A 23 -4.77 22.12 -1.54
N CYS A 24 -5.86 21.37 -1.63
CA CYS A 24 -6.68 20.99 -0.49
C CYS A 24 -5.88 20.15 0.51
N CYS A 25 -5.17 19.12 0.06
CA CYS A 25 -4.32 18.30 0.92
C CYS A 25 -3.24 19.11 1.61
N LEU A 26 -2.54 19.98 0.86
CA LEU A 26 -1.49 20.83 1.42
C LEU A 26 -2.06 21.80 2.46
N GLY A 27 -3.18 22.45 2.14
CA GLY A 27 -3.88 23.35 3.05
C GLY A 27 -4.36 22.65 4.32
N SER A 28 -4.97 21.48 4.19
CA SER A 28 -5.43 20.67 5.32
C SER A 28 -4.28 20.20 6.21
N LEU A 29 -3.19 19.69 5.64
CA LEU A 29 -2.02 19.25 6.41
C LEU A 29 -1.36 20.42 7.16
N LEU A 30 -1.19 21.57 6.50
CA LEU A 30 -0.66 22.78 7.14
C LEU A 30 -1.58 23.25 8.27
N ALA A 31 -2.90 23.31 8.03
CA ALA A 31 -3.87 23.69 9.06
C ALA A 31 -3.81 22.74 10.27
N LEU A 32 -3.69 21.42 10.05
CA LEU A 32 -3.57 20.44 11.12
C LEU A 32 -2.30 20.61 11.96
N ILE A 33 -1.18 20.96 11.33
CA ILE A 33 0.11 21.19 12.03
C ILE A 33 0.09 22.52 12.80
N HIS A 34 -0.50 23.57 12.22
CA HIS A 34 -0.53 24.90 12.83
C HIS A 34 -1.61 25.07 13.90
N ALA A 35 -2.72 24.32 13.84
CA ALA A 35 -3.82 24.39 14.80
C ALA A 35 -3.37 24.23 16.28
N PRO A 36 -2.54 23.22 16.65
CA PRO A 36 -2.08 23.07 18.03
C PRO A 36 -0.89 23.96 18.40
N PHE A 37 -0.36 24.79 17.48
CA PHE A 37 0.87 25.56 17.73
C PHE A 37 0.74 26.52 18.92
N LYS A 38 -0.39 27.23 19.02
CA LYS A 38 -0.66 28.15 20.13
C LYS A 38 -0.94 27.43 21.44
N TRP A 39 -1.67 26.31 21.37
CA TRP A 39 -1.95 25.43 22.52
C TRP A 39 -0.65 24.89 23.11
N ASN A 40 0.23 24.32 22.27
CA ASN A 40 1.48 23.70 22.69
C ASN A 40 2.48 24.71 23.31
N ARG A 41 2.31 26.02 23.09
CA ARG A 41 3.10 27.09 23.71
C ARG A 41 2.49 27.65 24.99
N GLY A 42 1.33 27.16 25.41
CA GLY A 42 0.62 27.64 26.59
C GLY A 42 0.08 29.07 26.45
N LEU A 43 -0.03 29.59 25.21
CA LEU A 43 -0.49 30.96 24.96
C LEU A 43 -2.01 31.07 25.05
N GLU A 44 -2.73 30.09 24.49
CA GLU A 44 -4.19 30.04 24.45
C GLU A 44 -4.62 28.57 24.58
N LEU A 45 -5.43 28.26 25.60
CA LEU A 45 -6.07 26.94 25.69
C LEU A 45 -7.30 26.91 24.77
N PRO A 46 -7.44 25.92 23.88
CA PRO A 46 -8.62 25.81 23.04
C PRO A 46 -9.85 25.51 23.90
N GLY A 47 -11.01 26.04 23.48
CA GLY A 47 -12.29 25.63 24.07
C GLY A 47 -12.51 24.12 23.92
N THR A 48 -13.27 23.53 24.83
CA THR A 48 -13.55 22.08 24.86
C THR A 48 -14.05 21.56 23.52
N GLU A 49 -14.90 22.33 22.84
CA GLU A 49 -15.45 22.01 21.52
C GLU A 49 -14.37 21.92 20.44
N ALA A 50 -13.45 22.89 20.39
CA ALA A 50 -12.36 22.91 19.43
C ALA A 50 -11.36 21.77 19.67
N SER A 51 -11.06 21.47 20.92
CA SER A 51 -10.21 20.33 21.28
C SER A 51 -10.85 18.99 20.90
N ALA A 52 -12.15 18.82 21.15
CA ALA A 52 -12.88 17.60 20.79
C ALA A 52 -12.95 17.42 19.27
N ALA A 53 -13.28 18.49 18.53
CA ALA A 53 -13.30 18.48 17.07
C ALA A 53 -11.92 18.15 16.49
N TYR A 54 -10.85 18.81 16.97
CA TYR A 54 -9.50 18.51 16.51
C TYR A 54 -9.10 17.05 16.80
N GLY A 55 -9.40 16.54 18.00
CA GLY A 55 -9.15 15.15 18.36
C GLY A 55 -9.84 14.14 17.45
N ALA A 56 -11.10 14.39 17.09
CA ALA A 56 -11.89 13.50 16.23
C ALA A 56 -11.48 13.57 14.75
N PHE A 57 -11.30 14.79 14.21
CA PHE A 57 -11.13 14.98 12.77
C PHE A 57 -9.67 14.98 12.31
N SER A 58 -8.70 15.32 13.18
CA SER A 58 -7.29 15.48 12.76
C SER A 58 -6.72 14.23 12.11
N ARG A 59 -6.92 13.06 12.72
CA ARG A 59 -6.43 11.77 12.21
C ARG A 59 -7.15 11.35 10.94
N VAL A 60 -8.46 11.62 10.85
CA VAL A 60 -9.27 11.31 9.67
C VAL A 60 -8.85 12.17 8.49
N LEU A 61 -8.71 13.48 8.68
CA LEU A 61 -8.26 14.41 7.64
C LEU A 61 -6.84 14.09 7.18
N TRP A 62 -5.93 13.77 8.11
CA TRP A 62 -4.59 13.33 7.77
C TRP A 62 -4.61 12.07 6.90
N ALA A 63 -5.40 11.05 7.29
CA ALA A 63 -5.54 9.83 6.52
C ALA A 63 -6.18 10.07 5.14
N ALA A 64 -7.18 10.96 5.05
CA ALA A 64 -7.81 11.35 3.80
C ALA A 64 -6.82 12.04 2.85
N CYS A 65 -5.94 12.91 3.36
CA CYS A 65 -4.89 13.54 2.58
C CYS A 65 -3.90 12.49 2.04
N ILE A 66 -3.47 11.52 2.86
CA ILE A 66 -2.61 10.43 2.40
C ILE A 66 -3.33 9.58 1.34
N CYS A 67 -4.61 9.27 1.54
CA CYS A 67 -5.41 8.51 0.59
C CYS A 67 -5.45 9.21 -0.78
N TRP A 68 -5.70 10.51 -0.80
CA TRP A 68 -5.66 11.30 -2.03
C TRP A 68 -4.28 11.24 -2.71
N ILE A 69 -3.20 11.40 -1.95
CA ILE A 69 -1.83 11.30 -2.47
C ILE A 69 -1.61 9.94 -3.15
N VAL A 70 -2.03 8.84 -2.53
CA VAL A 70 -1.90 7.49 -3.10
C VAL A 70 -2.70 7.35 -4.39
N ILE A 71 -3.95 7.83 -4.43
CA ILE A 71 -4.80 7.79 -5.63
C ILE A 71 -4.20 8.63 -6.77
N ALA A 72 -3.71 9.83 -6.45
CA ALA A 72 -3.06 10.70 -7.43
C ALA A 72 -1.77 10.06 -7.98
N CYS A 73 -1.00 9.39 -7.14
CA CYS A 73 0.19 8.65 -7.58
C CYS A 73 -0.19 7.45 -8.45
N SER A 74 -1.22 6.68 -8.10
CA SER A 74 -1.64 5.49 -8.86
C SER A 74 -2.18 5.82 -10.25
N HIS A 75 -2.74 7.03 -10.44
CA HIS A 75 -3.24 7.51 -11.73
C HIS A 75 -2.18 8.20 -12.59
N GLY A 76 -0.93 8.29 -12.11
CA GLY A 76 0.18 8.91 -12.85
C GLY A 76 0.28 10.43 -12.68
N HIS A 77 -0.51 11.03 -11.79
CA HIS A 77 -0.45 12.45 -11.43
C HIS A 77 0.52 12.77 -10.29
N GLY A 78 1.29 11.77 -9.84
CA GLY A 78 2.24 11.91 -8.72
C GLY A 78 3.58 12.55 -9.06
N GLY A 79 3.95 12.61 -10.35
CA GLY A 79 5.24 13.17 -10.79
C GLY A 79 6.42 12.63 -9.99
N TRP A 80 7.21 13.53 -9.38
CA TRP A 80 8.36 13.18 -8.53
C TRP A 80 8.02 12.28 -7.34
N LEU A 81 6.80 12.39 -6.81
CA LEU A 81 6.37 11.65 -5.63
C LEU A 81 6.20 10.17 -5.98
N ASN A 82 5.75 9.87 -7.20
CA ASN A 82 5.63 8.51 -7.70
C ASN A 82 7.00 7.83 -7.85
N ASP A 83 8.01 8.57 -8.31
CA ASP A 83 9.38 8.06 -8.41
C ASP A 83 9.98 7.80 -7.03
N LEU A 84 9.71 8.69 -6.06
CA LEU A 84 10.09 8.48 -4.68
C LEU A 84 9.42 7.23 -4.11
N LEU A 85 8.09 7.11 -4.22
CA LEU A 85 7.30 6.01 -3.68
C LEU A 85 7.59 4.66 -4.34
N SER A 86 8.08 4.64 -5.59
CA SER A 86 8.42 3.41 -6.31
C SER A 86 9.83 2.89 -6.04
N LEU A 87 10.62 3.55 -5.18
CA LEU A 87 11.94 3.05 -4.80
C LEU A 87 11.86 1.69 -4.12
N ARG A 88 12.67 0.73 -4.58
CA ARG A 88 12.82 -0.61 -3.95
C ARG A 88 13.25 -0.55 -2.48
N CYS A 89 13.84 0.56 -2.04
CA CYS A 89 14.21 0.78 -0.64
C CYS A 89 12.99 0.81 0.30
N TRP A 90 11.81 1.21 -0.19
CA TRP A 90 10.60 1.25 0.64
C TRP A 90 10.10 -0.13 1.05
N GLN A 91 10.44 -1.19 0.32
CA GLN A 91 9.97 -2.54 0.63
C GLN A 91 10.50 -3.07 1.97
N PRO A 92 11.83 -3.11 2.22
CA PRO A 92 12.34 -3.48 3.54
C PRO A 92 12.01 -2.43 4.61
N LEU A 93 11.96 -1.15 4.25
CA LEU A 93 11.66 -0.08 5.21
C LEU A 93 10.22 -0.16 5.73
N SER A 94 9.24 -0.42 4.87
CA SER A 94 7.82 -0.51 5.24
C SER A 94 7.58 -1.65 6.24
N ARG A 95 8.32 -2.76 6.07
CA ARG A 95 8.28 -3.91 6.98
C ARG A 95 8.85 -3.57 8.35
N LEU A 96 10.03 -2.96 8.38
CA LEU A 96 10.63 -2.50 9.62
C LEU A 96 9.72 -1.49 10.34
N LEU A 97 9.13 -0.54 9.61
CA LEU A 97 8.18 0.44 10.16
C LEU A 97 6.91 -0.22 10.70
N PHE A 98 6.42 -1.27 10.05
CA PHE A 98 5.28 -2.05 10.54
C PHE A 98 5.61 -2.74 11.87
N SER A 99 6.74 -3.45 11.94
CA SER A 99 7.22 -4.05 13.19
C SER A 99 7.44 -2.98 14.29
N LEU A 100 7.99 -1.82 13.93
CA LEU A 100 8.20 -0.69 14.84
C LEU A 100 6.88 -0.14 15.39
N TYR A 101 5.87 0.00 14.53
CA TYR A 101 4.55 0.48 14.93
C TYR A 101 3.88 -0.45 15.96
N MET A 102 4.01 -1.77 15.79
CA MET A 102 3.46 -2.76 16.73
C MET A 102 4.18 -2.75 18.09
N VAL A 103 5.51 -2.60 18.09
CA VAL A 103 6.34 -2.69 19.31
C VAL A 103 6.36 -1.39 20.10
N SER A 104 6.28 -0.24 19.43
CA SER A 104 6.33 1.09 20.05
C SER A 104 5.39 1.25 21.27
N PRO A 105 4.08 0.93 21.21
CA PRO A 105 3.20 1.06 22.37
C PRO A 105 3.58 0.13 23.53
N LEU A 106 4.13 -1.07 23.26
CA LEU A 106 4.60 -2.00 24.29
C LEU A 106 5.82 -1.43 25.02
N VAL A 107 6.77 -0.85 24.28
CA VAL A 107 7.97 -0.23 24.83
C VAL A 107 7.61 0.99 25.68
N ILE A 108 6.66 1.81 25.20
CA ILE A 108 6.15 2.96 25.97
C ILE A 108 5.43 2.49 27.24
N ALA A 109 4.56 1.48 27.15
CA ALA A 109 3.86 0.94 28.32
C ALA A 109 4.83 0.36 29.36
N TYR A 110 5.82 -0.43 28.92
CA TYR A 110 6.86 -0.98 29.79
C TYR A 110 7.70 0.12 30.43
N SER A 111 8.19 1.06 29.63
CA SER A 111 9.01 2.18 30.13
C SER A 111 8.24 3.05 31.12
N ASN A 112 6.93 3.20 30.96
CA ASN A 112 6.10 3.92 31.94
C ASN A 112 5.77 3.09 33.18
N GLY A 113 5.65 1.76 33.08
CA GLY A 113 5.35 0.88 34.22
C GLY A 113 6.52 0.69 35.19
N VAL A 114 7.76 0.77 34.70
CA VAL A 114 8.98 0.68 35.54
C VAL A 114 9.35 2.03 36.17
N ARG A 115 8.68 3.12 35.80
CA ARG A 115 9.00 4.47 36.31
C ARG A 115 8.42 4.69 37.71
N GLU A 116 9.31 5.06 38.64
CA GLU A 116 8.95 5.39 40.03
C GLU A 116 8.83 6.91 40.28
N HIS A 117 9.36 7.76 39.39
CA HIS A 117 9.40 9.23 39.59
C HIS A 117 8.96 10.01 38.35
N SER A 118 8.28 11.14 38.58
CA SER A 118 7.83 12.08 37.54
C SER A 118 8.96 12.98 37.06
N TYR A 119 9.07 13.18 35.74
CA TYR A 119 10.00 14.13 35.14
C TYR A 119 9.45 15.56 35.21
N PHE A 120 10.31 16.54 35.49
CA PHE A 120 10.07 17.91 35.04
C PHE A 120 10.23 17.93 33.51
N LEU A 121 9.13 18.20 32.81
CA LEU A 121 9.03 18.11 31.35
C LEU A 121 9.66 19.33 30.66
N SER A 122 10.98 19.45 30.75
CA SER A 122 11.73 20.42 29.96
C SER A 122 11.91 19.93 28.50
N TYR A 123 12.15 20.84 27.56
CA TYR A 123 12.26 20.49 26.13
C TYR A 123 13.38 19.48 25.84
N ASP A 124 14.51 19.61 26.54
CA ASP A 124 15.64 18.69 26.54
C ASP A 124 15.26 17.32 27.10
N ALA A 125 14.59 17.27 28.25
CA ALA A 125 14.09 16.03 28.82
C ALA A 125 13.14 15.29 27.87
N MET A 126 12.27 16.01 27.16
CA MET A 126 11.39 15.43 26.14
C MET A 126 12.13 14.88 24.94
N ALA A 127 13.18 15.56 24.48
CA ALA A 127 14.02 15.04 23.40
C ALA A 127 14.73 13.73 23.81
N TYR A 128 15.27 13.65 25.03
CA TYR A 128 15.88 12.43 25.56
C TYR A 128 14.88 11.29 25.68
N VAL A 129 13.68 11.57 26.20
CA VAL A 129 12.62 10.57 26.33
C VAL A 129 12.17 10.07 24.96
N LEU A 130 12.01 10.95 23.97
CA LEU A 130 11.66 10.56 22.61
C LEU A 130 12.73 9.66 21.99
N LEU A 131 14.00 10.07 22.08
CA LEU A 131 15.13 9.32 21.55
C LEU A 131 15.26 7.94 22.21
N HIS A 132 15.10 7.89 23.53
CA HIS A 132 15.12 6.65 24.30
C HIS A 132 14.05 5.66 23.81
N HIS A 133 12.78 6.09 23.74
CA HIS A 133 11.70 5.22 23.26
C HIS A 133 11.90 4.81 21.80
N PHE A 134 12.37 5.73 20.95
CA PHE A 134 12.61 5.45 19.55
C PHE A 134 13.69 4.39 19.36
N VAL A 135 14.84 4.53 20.03
CA VAL A 135 15.96 3.58 19.94
C VAL A 135 15.56 2.22 20.47
N LEU A 136 14.92 2.15 21.64
CA LEU A 136 14.46 0.87 22.20
C LEU A 136 13.44 0.17 21.28
N SER A 137 12.48 0.93 20.76
CA SER A 137 11.48 0.40 19.84
C SER A 137 12.11 -0.07 18.53
N LEU A 138 13.11 0.65 18.02
CA LEU A 138 13.84 0.27 16.80
C LEU A 138 14.62 -1.03 16.97
N VAL A 139 15.33 -1.20 18.10
CA VAL A 139 16.04 -2.44 18.41
C VAL A 139 15.06 -3.60 18.53
N ALA A 140 14.00 -3.44 19.33
CA ALA A 140 13.02 -4.49 19.55
C ALA A 140 12.25 -4.85 18.25
N ALA A 141 11.90 -3.86 17.42
CA ALA A 141 11.30 -4.06 16.11
C ALA A 141 12.22 -4.79 15.13
N THR A 142 13.52 -4.50 15.16
CA THR A 142 14.51 -5.19 14.33
C THR A 142 14.60 -6.67 14.72
N VAL A 143 14.66 -6.96 16.03
CA VAL A 143 14.63 -8.33 16.54
C VAL A 143 13.34 -9.05 16.13
N LEU A 144 12.19 -8.40 16.29
CA LEU A 144 10.89 -8.96 15.91
C LEU A 144 10.80 -9.24 14.40
N SER A 145 11.24 -8.30 13.55
CA SER A 145 11.25 -8.45 12.10
C SER A 145 12.18 -9.59 11.66
N LEU A 146 13.35 -9.75 12.30
CA LEU A 146 14.28 -10.84 12.01
C LEU A 146 13.74 -12.21 12.46
N LEU A 147 13.13 -12.30 13.64
CA LEU A 147 12.66 -13.57 14.20
C LEU A 147 11.33 -14.04 13.60
N LEU A 148 10.41 -13.13 13.29
CA LEU A 148 9.09 -13.49 12.78
C LEU A 148 9.00 -13.34 11.27
N GLU A 149 9.33 -12.17 10.72
CA GLU A 149 9.03 -11.95 9.30
C GLU A 149 9.93 -12.79 8.37
N GLN A 150 11.20 -13.03 8.72
CA GLN A 150 12.10 -13.86 7.90
C GLN A 150 11.60 -15.31 7.71
N PRO A 151 11.20 -16.05 8.77
CA PRO A 151 10.64 -17.39 8.59
C PRO A 151 9.30 -17.37 7.86
N PHE A 152 8.43 -16.38 8.10
CA PHE A 152 7.15 -16.28 7.38
C PHE A 152 7.35 -16.07 5.88
N MET A 153 8.29 -15.22 5.46
CA MET A 153 8.59 -15.01 4.04
C MET A 153 9.12 -16.28 3.37
N ARG A 154 9.97 -17.05 4.06
CA ARG A 154 10.46 -18.34 3.55
C ARG A 154 9.34 -19.37 3.46
N LEU A 155 8.44 -19.39 4.44
CA LEU A 155 7.29 -20.28 4.44
C LEU A 155 6.34 -19.96 3.29
N GLU A 156 6.03 -18.68 3.05
CA GLU A 156 5.19 -18.25 1.94
C GLU A 156 5.76 -18.66 0.59
N ALA A 157 7.08 -18.47 0.39
CA ALA A 157 7.76 -18.92 -0.82
C ALA A 157 7.62 -20.43 -1.03
N LEU A 158 7.87 -21.23 0.01
CA LEU A 158 7.72 -22.69 -0.04
C LEU A 158 6.29 -23.15 -0.33
N VAL A 159 5.30 -22.47 0.27
CA VAL A 159 3.87 -22.77 0.03
C VAL A 159 3.49 -22.41 -1.40
N SER A 160 3.91 -21.25 -1.90
CA SER A 160 3.66 -20.81 -3.27
C SER A 160 4.26 -21.76 -4.31
N GLU A 161 5.51 -22.19 -4.11
CA GLU A 161 6.17 -23.20 -4.95
C GLU A 161 5.42 -24.53 -4.94
N ARG A 162 5.03 -25.01 -3.75
CA ARG A 162 4.24 -26.25 -3.62
C ARG A 162 2.86 -26.14 -4.28
N LEU A 163 2.20 -25.00 -4.18
CA LEU A 163 0.92 -24.75 -4.83
C LEU A 163 1.08 -24.66 -6.35
N ALA A 164 2.13 -24.01 -6.84
CA ALA A 164 2.46 -23.97 -8.26
C ALA A 164 2.75 -25.37 -8.83
N ALA A 165 3.50 -26.20 -8.10
CA ALA A 165 3.76 -27.59 -8.47
C ALA A 165 2.50 -28.48 -8.46
N ARG A 166 1.48 -28.12 -7.66
CA ARG A 166 0.18 -28.80 -7.65
C ARG A 166 -0.78 -28.31 -8.73
N ARG A 167 -0.51 -27.17 -9.39
CA ARG A 167 -1.38 -26.74 -10.49
C ARG A 167 -1.20 -27.74 -11.64
N PRO A 168 -2.31 -28.34 -12.16
CA PRO A 168 -2.21 -29.10 -13.38
C PRO A 168 -1.63 -28.19 -14.48
N PRO A 169 -0.89 -28.74 -15.45
CA PRO A 169 -0.40 -27.97 -16.58
C PRO A 169 -1.59 -27.21 -17.20
N PRO A 170 -1.39 -25.95 -17.64
CA PRO A 170 -2.42 -25.24 -18.38
C PRO A 170 -2.97 -26.19 -19.45
N PRO A 171 -4.30 -26.25 -19.65
CA PRO A 171 -4.85 -27.05 -20.74
C PRO A 171 -4.08 -26.65 -22.00
N GLU A 172 -3.50 -27.63 -22.69
CA GLU A 172 -2.79 -27.38 -23.95
C GLU A 172 -3.66 -26.43 -24.76
N PRO A 173 -3.11 -25.31 -25.28
CA PRO A 173 -3.90 -24.35 -26.05
C PRO A 173 -4.59 -25.16 -27.12
N MET A 174 -5.92 -25.34 -26.97
CA MET A 174 -6.72 -26.37 -27.65
C MET A 174 -6.06 -26.69 -28.96
N ALA A 175 -5.31 -27.79 -29.03
CA ALA A 175 -4.44 -28.10 -30.16
C ALA A 175 -5.22 -27.73 -31.39
N GLN A 176 -4.83 -26.64 -32.09
CA GLN A 176 -5.70 -25.91 -33.02
C GLN A 176 -6.37 -26.98 -33.86
N VAL A 177 -7.65 -27.26 -33.58
CA VAL A 177 -8.32 -28.37 -34.25
C VAL A 177 -8.24 -27.94 -35.70
N PRO A 178 -7.45 -28.62 -36.54
CA PRO A 178 -7.23 -28.14 -37.89
C PRO A 178 -8.62 -27.91 -38.45
N HIS A 179 -8.85 -26.73 -38.99
CA HIS A 179 -10.10 -26.43 -39.68
C HIS A 179 -10.14 -27.40 -40.86
N ILE A 180 -10.67 -28.58 -40.60
CA ILE A 180 -10.92 -29.60 -41.58
C ILE A 180 -12.03 -28.99 -42.43
N GLU A 181 -11.63 -28.36 -43.53
CA GLU A 181 -12.57 -28.08 -44.61
C GLU A 181 -13.26 -29.39 -44.91
N ARG A 182 -14.58 -29.40 -44.73
CA ARG A 182 -15.44 -30.56 -44.93
C ARG A 182 -15.57 -30.92 -46.42
N HIS A 183 -14.52 -30.74 -47.21
CA HIS A 183 -14.51 -31.03 -48.65
C HIS A 183 -14.85 -32.51 -48.93
N TRP A 184 -14.52 -33.41 -47.98
CA TRP A 184 -14.88 -34.82 -48.00
C TRP A 184 -16.35 -35.11 -47.63
N LEU A 185 -17.10 -34.16 -47.04
CA LEU A 185 -18.56 -34.27 -46.88
C LEU A 185 -19.33 -33.76 -48.10
N ASP A 186 -18.71 -32.90 -48.93
CA ASP A 186 -19.36 -32.31 -50.11
C ASP A 186 -19.16 -33.17 -51.37
N LYS A 187 -18.18 -34.09 -51.34
CA LYS A 187 -18.14 -35.15 -52.35
C LYS A 187 -19.22 -36.15 -51.99
N GLY A 188 -20.33 -36.09 -52.73
CA GLY A 188 -21.32 -37.15 -52.88
C GLY A 188 -20.69 -38.44 -53.42
N HIS A 189 -19.74 -38.99 -52.66
CA HIS A 189 -19.16 -40.28 -52.90
C HIS A 189 -20.23 -41.28 -52.46
N GLU A 190 -21.17 -41.53 -53.36
CA GLU A 190 -22.09 -42.64 -53.26
C GLU A 190 -21.23 -43.89 -53.02
N ASN A 191 -21.30 -44.40 -51.80
CA ASN A 191 -20.56 -45.58 -51.42
C ASN A 191 -21.19 -46.76 -52.18
N PRO A 192 -20.45 -47.42 -53.10
CA PRO A 192 -21.00 -48.51 -53.90
C PRO A 192 -21.44 -49.71 -53.06
N ALA A 193 -21.05 -49.76 -51.77
CA ALA A 193 -21.55 -50.75 -50.82
C ALA A 193 -23.05 -50.58 -50.50
N PHE A 194 -23.57 -49.34 -50.47
CA PHE A 194 -24.98 -49.06 -50.17
C PHE A 194 -25.88 -48.98 -51.42
N ALA A 195 -25.30 -49.04 -52.62
CA ALA A 195 -26.06 -49.06 -53.88
C ALA A 195 -26.70 -50.44 -54.16
N LYS A 196 -26.26 -51.51 -53.49
CA LYS A 196 -26.73 -52.89 -53.73
C LYS A 196 -27.92 -53.34 -52.87
N GLU A 197 -28.42 -52.49 -51.97
CA GLU A 197 -29.52 -52.83 -51.05
C GLU A 197 -30.88 -52.25 -51.45
N LYS A 198 -31.00 -51.62 -52.62
CA LYS A 198 -32.26 -51.02 -53.12
C LYS A 198 -32.91 -51.79 -54.28
N LEU A 199 -32.86 -53.12 -54.26
CA LEU A 199 -33.61 -54.00 -55.17
C LEU A 199 -34.32 -55.10 -54.38
#